data_AF-A0A0F2Q6T8-F1
#
_entry.id   AF-A0A0F2Q6T8-F1
#
_cell.length_a   1.000
_cell.length_b   1.000
_cell.length_c   1.000
_cell.angle_alpha   90.00
_cell.angle_beta   90.00
_cell.angle_gamma   90.00
#
_symmetry.space_group_name_H-M   'P 1'
#
loop_
_entity.id
_entity.type
_entity.pdbx_description
1 polymer ?
#
loop_
_entity_poly.entity_id
_entity_poly.type
_entity_poly.pdbx_seq_one_letter_code
_entity_poly.pdbx_strand_id
1 'polypeptide(L)'
;MYLEAEVYGMLNWGFIIVMAIQLISLIALWYEHKFNKEAFRWFLAYIVFFSFAGYKILEAINTFERNNPMGSENASLSIGTSGVLWVISVVCLLLGISRLVSNKVLSS
;
A
#
# COMPACT_ATOMS: atom_id res chain seq x y z
N MET A 1 -10.22 18.12 5.26
CA MET A 1 -11.14 17.39 6.16
C MET A 1 -10.57 17.53 7.55
N TYR A 2 -11.37 17.96 8.53
CA TYR A 2 -10.88 18.09 9.91
C TYR A 2 -11.20 16.81 10.66
N LEU A 3 -10.15 16.10 11.08
CA LEU A 3 -10.25 15.01 12.04
C LEU A 3 -9.77 15.50 13.41
N GLU A 4 -10.29 14.91 14.47
CA GLU A 4 -9.78 15.14 15.82
C GLU A 4 -8.35 14.61 15.94
N ALA A 5 -7.51 15.27 16.76
CA ALA A 5 -6.08 14.95 16.91
C ALA A 5 -5.81 13.45 17.19
N GLU A 6 -6.68 12.84 17.99
CA GLU A 6 -6.65 11.42 18.35
C GLU A 6 -6.92 10.48 17.16
N VAL A 7 -7.71 10.92 16.18
CA VAL A 7 -8.11 10.12 15.03
C VAL A 7 -6.95 9.98 14.04
N TYR A 8 -6.10 11.00 13.87
CA TYR A 8 -4.91 10.89 13.02
C TYR A 8 -3.95 9.82 13.55
N GLY A 9 -3.75 9.78 14.87
CA GLY A 9 -2.95 8.76 15.54
C GLY A 9 -3.50 7.35 15.30
N MET A 10 -4.81 7.17 15.53
CA MET A 10 -5.49 5.89 15.29
C MET A 10 -5.39 5.45 13.82
N LEU A 11 -5.57 6.38 12.88
CA LEU A 11 -5.51 6.09 11.45
C LEU A 11 -4.10 5.65 11.02
N ASN A 12 -3.07 6.36 11.49
CA ASN A 12 -1.69 6.03 11.17
C ASN A 12 -1.28 4.66 11.74
N TRP A 13 -1.61 4.40 13.01
CA TRP A 13 -1.36 3.10 13.64
C TRP A 13 -2.15 1.97 12.98
N GLY A 14 -3.43 2.19 12.69
CA GLY A 14 -4.28 1.21 12.00
C GLY A 14 -3.71 0.83 10.63
N PHE A 15 -3.26 1.81 9.85
CA PHE A 15 -2.60 1.55 8.57
C PHE A 15 -1.32 0.72 8.74
N ILE A 16 -0.45 1.09 9.67
CA ILE A 16 0.80 0.36 9.95
C ILE A 16 0.51 -1.10 10.34
N ILE A 17 -0.46 -1.33 11.23
CA ILE A 17 -0.84 -2.66 11.69
C ILE A 17 -1.35 -3.51 10.52
N VAL A 18 -2.25 -2.97 9.69
CA VAL A 18 -2.79 -3.69 8.53
C VAL A 18 -1.68 -4.05 7.53
N MET A 19 -0.78 -3.11 7.22
CA MET A 19 0.34 -3.36 6.32
C MET A 19 1.31 -4.41 6.88
N ALA A 20 1.57 -4.38 8.19
CA ALA A 20 2.40 -5.37 8.86
C ALA A 20 1.77 -6.77 8.82
N ILE A 21 0.47 -6.89 9.14
CA ILE A 21 -0.27 -8.16 9.05
C ILE A 21 -0.23 -8.69 7.62
N GLN A 22 -0.50 -7.85 6.62
CA GLN A 22 -0.46 -8.25 5.22
C GLN A 22 0.91 -8.79 4.81
N LEU A 23 2.01 -8.12 5.21
CA LEU A 23 3.36 -8.57 4.92
C LEU A 23 3.68 -9.91 5.60
N ILE A 24 3.33 -10.05 6.88
CA ILE A 24 3.55 -11.28 7.64
C ILE A 24 2.76 -12.44 7.01
N SER A 25 1.48 -12.23 6.68
CA SER A 25 0.67 -13.24 6.00
C SER A 25 1.25 -13.64 4.65
N LEU A 26 1.76 -12.69 3.86
CA LEU A 26 2.40 -13.00 2.58
C LEU A 26 3.67 -13.84 2.76
N ILE A 27 4.51 -13.51 3.76
CA ILE A 27 5.72 -14.26 4.08
C ILE A 27 5.38 -15.66 4.60
N ALA A 28 4.36 -15.79 5.44
CA ALA A 28 3.89 -17.08 5.97
C ALA A 28 3.39 -17.99 4.83
N LEU A 29 2.52 -17.48 3.96
CA LEU A 29 2.03 -18.21 2.78
C LEU A 29 3.15 -18.60 1.83
N TRP A 30 4.15 -17.74 1.68
CA TRP A 30 5.36 -18.05 0.91
C TRP A 30 6.14 -19.20 1.52
N TYR A 31 6.33 -19.19 2.84
CA TYR A 31 7.07 -20.25 3.54
C TYR A 31 6.34 -21.60 3.48
N GLU A 32 5.02 -21.59 3.62
CA GLU A 32 4.18 -22.79 3.63
C GLU A 32 4.04 -23.40 2.23
N HIS A 33 3.66 -22.60 1.23
CA HIS A 33 3.33 -23.11 -0.10
C HIS A 33 4.46 -23.02 -1.12
N LYS A 34 5.54 -22.28 -0.81
CA LYS A 34 6.72 -22.07 -1.67
C LYS A 34 6.34 -21.86 -3.13
N PHE A 35 5.36 -20.99 -3.36
CA PHE A 35 4.79 -20.75 -4.68
C PHE A 35 5.79 -20.05 -5.63
N ASN A 36 5.35 -19.53 -6.77
CA ASN A 36 6.25 -18.92 -7.74
C ASN A 36 7.03 -17.72 -7.17
N LYS A 37 8.38 -17.78 -7.20
CA LYS A 37 9.28 -16.69 -6.78
C LYS A 37 8.99 -15.38 -7.50
N GLU A 38 8.63 -15.47 -8.78
CA GLU A 38 8.24 -14.31 -9.58
C GLU A 38 6.99 -13.64 -9.02
N ALA A 39 5.94 -14.42 -8.71
CA ALA A 39 4.71 -13.91 -8.14
C ALA A 39 4.95 -13.24 -6.77
N PHE A 40 5.80 -13.84 -5.94
CA PHE A 40 6.17 -13.27 -4.64
C PHE A 40 6.88 -11.92 -4.77
N ARG A 41 7.79 -11.76 -5.73
CA ARG A 41 8.43 -10.45 -6.00
C ARG A 41 7.40 -9.38 -6.37
N TRP A 42 6.43 -9.73 -7.21
CA TRP A 42 5.35 -8.81 -7.60
C TRP A 42 4.45 -8.44 -6.42
N PHE A 43 4.13 -9.37 -5.54
CA PHE A 43 3.38 -9.08 -4.30
C PHE A 43 4.18 -8.19 -3.34
N LEU A 44 5.49 -8.41 -3.23
CA LEU A 44 6.36 -7.54 -2.43
C LEU A 44 6.37 -6.11 -2.98
N ALA A 45 6.50 -5.97 -4.31
CA ALA A 45 6.42 -4.68 -4.99
C ALA A 45 5.07 -3.99 -4.75
N TYR A 46 3.96 -4.73 -4.85
CA TYR A 46 2.63 -4.22 -4.50
C TYR A 46 2.60 -3.65 -3.07
N ILE A 47 3.07 -4.41 -2.08
CA ILE A 47 3.06 -3.96 -0.66
C ILE A 47 3.87 -2.67 -0.51
N VAL A 48 5.04 -2.57 -1.14
CA VAL A 48 5.87 -1.36 -1.08
C VAL A 48 5.13 -0.16 -1.69
N PHE A 49 4.66 -0.27 -2.93
CA PHE A 49 3.99 0.86 -3.60
C PHE A 49 2.69 1.25 -2.89
N PHE A 50 1.91 0.27 -2.41
CA PHE A 50 0.69 0.53 -1.66
C PHE A 50 0.98 1.20 -0.31
N SER A 51 2.06 0.79 0.37
CA SER A 51 2.51 1.46 1.61
C SER A 51 2.86 2.92 1.37
N PHE A 52 3.61 3.21 0.32
CA PHE A 52 3.95 4.59 -0.07
C PHE A 52 2.71 5.39 -0.49
N ALA A 53 1.78 4.78 -1.23
CA ALA A 53 0.52 5.42 -1.59
C ALA A 53 -0.30 5.78 -0.35
N GLY A 54 -0.44 4.84 0.60
CA GLY A 54 -1.13 5.08 1.86
C GLY A 54 -0.44 6.15 2.70
N TYR A 55 0.88 6.12 2.82
CA TYR A 55 1.66 7.18 3.49
C TYR A 55 1.36 8.57 2.89
N LYS A 56 1.30 8.69 1.56
CA LYS A 56 0.97 9.96 0.90
C LYS A 56 -0.46 10.43 1.16
N ILE A 57 -1.43 9.52 1.28
CA ILE A 57 -2.78 9.90 1.73
C ILE A 57 -2.76 10.39 3.19
N LEU A 58 -2.07 9.67 4.08
CA LEU A 58 -1.98 10.07 5.49
C LEU A 58 -1.28 11.42 5.63
N GLU A 59 -0.22 11.67 4.87
CA GLU A 59 0.46 12.96 4.79
C GLU A 59 -0.50 14.07 4.30
N ALA A 60 -1.27 13.82 3.25
CA ALA A 60 -2.25 14.79 2.75
C ALA A 60 -3.32 15.13 3.80
N ILE A 61 -3.83 14.10 4.49
CA ILE A 61 -4.83 14.24 5.55
C ILE A 61 -4.28 15.08 6.72
N ASN A 62 -3.05 14.81 7.18
CA ASN A 62 -2.40 15.55 8.27
C ASN A 62 -2.01 16.99 7.88
N THR A 63 -1.74 17.25 6.60
CA THR A 63 -1.29 18.58 6.13
C THR A 63 -2.41 19.63 6.19
N PHE A 64 -3.68 19.23 6.15
CA PHE A 64 -4.82 20.14 6.28
C PHE A 64 -4.94 20.79 7.67
N GLU A 65 -4.35 20.21 8.71
CA GLU A 65 -4.44 20.70 10.09
C GLU A 65 -3.44 21.82 10.39
N ARG A 66 -2.24 21.76 9.80
CA ARG A 66 -1.16 22.69 10.09
C ARG A 66 -1.43 23.96 9.28
N ASN A 67 -1.83 25.06 9.94
CA ASN A 67 -2.09 26.41 9.41
C ASN A 67 -0.93 26.94 8.53
N ASN A 68 -0.71 26.29 7.39
CA ASN A 68 0.30 26.56 6.41
C ASN A 68 -0.42 27.21 5.23
N PRO A 69 0.02 28.39 4.77
CA PRO A 69 -0.60 29.07 3.63
C PRO A 69 -0.57 28.22 2.34
N MET A 70 0.33 27.23 2.25
CA MET A 70 0.42 26.24 1.16
C MET A 70 -0.14 24.85 1.51
N GLY A 71 -0.90 24.72 2.60
CA GLY A 71 -1.40 23.41 3.07
C GLY A 71 -2.29 22.69 2.06
N SER A 72 -3.14 23.44 1.35
CA SER A 72 -4.01 22.88 0.30
C SER A 72 -3.21 22.38 -0.92
N GLU A 73 -2.17 23.11 -1.35
CA GLU A 73 -1.37 22.74 -2.51
C GLU A 73 -0.58 21.45 -2.24
N ASN A 74 0.07 21.38 -1.07
CA ASN A 74 0.83 20.20 -0.65
C ASN A 74 -0.08 18.98 -0.46
N ALA A 75 -1.27 19.16 0.11
CA ALA A 75 -2.23 18.08 0.26
C ALA A 75 -2.74 17.56 -1.09
N SER A 76 -3.08 18.45 -2.04
CA SER A 76 -3.48 18.05 -3.39
C SER A 76 -2.36 17.30 -4.13
N LEU A 77 -1.10 17.74 -4.01
CA LEU A 77 0.04 17.05 -4.60
C LEU A 77 0.23 15.66 -4.00
N SER A 78 0.12 15.53 -2.67
CA SER A 78 0.22 14.24 -1.98
C SER A 78 -0.91 13.28 -2.37
N ILE A 79 -2.15 13.78 -2.51
CA ILE A 79 -3.28 12.98 -3.02
C ILE A 79 -3.01 12.50 -4.45
N GLY A 80 -2.58 13.41 -5.35
CA GLY A 80 -2.27 13.04 -6.74
C GLY A 80 -1.15 12.00 -6.83
N THR A 81 -0.08 12.21 -6.06
CA THR A 81 1.05 11.27 -5.98
C THR A 81 0.62 9.91 -5.43
N SER A 82 -0.23 9.90 -4.40
CA SER A 82 -0.81 8.68 -3.88
C SER A 82 -1.60 7.92 -4.94
N GLY A 83 -2.44 8.60 -5.70
CA GLY A 83 -3.22 7.97 -6.78
C GLY A 83 -2.33 7.27 -7.81
N VAL A 84 -1.24 7.91 -8.24
CA VAL A 84 -0.27 7.31 -9.17
C VAL A 84 0.39 6.08 -8.56
N LEU A 85 0.87 6.17 -7.32
CA LEU A 85 1.50 5.05 -6.60
C LEU A 85 0.51 3.89 -6.40
N TRP A 86 -0.76 4.21 -6.13
CA TRP A 86 -1.81 3.22 -5.98
C TRP A 86 -2.06 2.47 -7.30
N VAL A 87 -2.14 3.17 -8.43
CA VAL A 87 -2.24 2.52 -9.75
C VAL A 87 -1.06 1.57 -10.00
N ILE A 88 0.17 2.01 -9.74
CA ILE A 88 1.37 1.17 -9.88
C ILE A 88 1.25 -0.07 -8.98
N SER A 89 0.81 0.11 -7.74
CA SER A 89 0.63 -1.00 -6.80
C SER A 89 -0.37 -2.04 -7.35
N VAL A 90 -1.52 -1.60 -7.87
CA VAL A 90 -2.54 -2.50 -8.42
C VAL A 90 -2.02 -3.25 -9.63
N VAL A 91 -1.24 -2.61 -10.51
CA VAL A 91 -0.57 -3.30 -11.62
C VAL A 91 0.37 -4.39 -11.11
N CYS A 92 1.20 -4.10 -10.10
CA CYS A 92 2.06 -5.11 -9.47
C CYS A 92 1.24 -6.27 -8.88
N LEU A 93 0.11 -5.98 -8.22
CA LEU A 93 -0.79 -6.99 -7.66
C LEU A 93 -1.34 -7.92 -8.76
N LEU A 94 -1.87 -7.34 -9.85
CA LEU A 94 -2.44 -8.08 -10.97
C LEU A 94 -1.37 -8.96 -11.66
N LEU A 95 -0.15 -8.45 -11.82
CA LEU A 95 0.97 -9.25 -12.34
C LEU A 95 1.33 -10.40 -11.39
N GLY A 96 1.35 -10.15 -10.08
CA GLY A 96 1.57 -11.20 -9.08
C GLY A 96 0.52 -12.32 -9.14
N ILE A 97 -0.76 -11.96 -9.23
CA ILE A 97 -1.86 -12.92 -9.39
C ILE A 97 -1.71 -13.71 -10.69
N SER A 98 -1.47 -13.02 -11.82
CA SER A 98 -1.31 -13.66 -13.13
C SER A 98 -0.17 -14.69 -13.12
N ARG A 99 0.98 -14.35 -12.54
CA ARG A 99 2.14 -15.26 -12.41
C ARG A 99 1.89 -16.42 -11.45
N LEU A 100 1.09 -16.20 -10.41
CA LEU A 100 0.69 -17.25 -9.48
C LEU A 100 -0.24 -18.28 -10.15
N VAL A 101 -1.26 -17.80 -10.87
CA VAL A 101 -2.24 -18.64 -11.56
C VAL A 101 -1.60 -19.40 -12.73
N SER A 102 -0.81 -18.72 -13.57
CA SER A 102 -0.14 -19.35 -14.72
C SER A 102 0.79 -20.49 -14.31
N ASN A 103 1.47 -20.38 -13.16
CA ASN A 103 2.33 -21.46 -12.67
C ASN A 103 1.54 -22.68 -12.18
N LYS A 104 0.37 -22.48 -11.57
CA LYS A 104 -0.48 -23.61 -11.13
C LYS A 104 -0.98 -24.44 -12.31
N VAL A 105 -1.33 -23.79 -13.42
CA VAL A 105 -1.78 -24.46 -14.66
C VAL A 105 -0.68 -25.30 -15.31
N LEU A 106 0.58 -24.86 -15.23
CA LEU A 106 1.72 -25.60 -15.79
C LEU A 106 2.19 -26.78 -14.93
N SER A 107 1.75 -26.86 -13.66
CA SER A 107 2.14 -27.89 -12.69
C SER A 107 1.09 -28.99 -12.48
N SER A 108 -0.09 -28.89 -13.11
CA SER A 108 -1.15 -29.92 -13.08
C SER A 108 -1.11 -30.80 -14.32
#